data_AF-A0A846YCW4-F1
#
_entry.id   AF-A0A846YCW4-F1
#
_cell.length_a   1.000
_cell.length_b   1.000
_cell.length_c   1.000
_cell.angle_alpha   90.00
_cell.angle_beta   90.00
_cell.angle_gamma   90.00
#
_symmetry.space_group_name_H-M   'P 1'
#
loop_
_entity.id
_entity.type
_entity.pdbx_description
1 polymer ?
#
loop_
_entity_poly.entity_id
_entity_poly.type
_entity_poly.pdbx_seq_one_letter_code
_entity_poly.pdbx_strand_id
1 'polypeptide(L)' 'MSAFGVRDDSSRETAVEFVIDAIESTGAATRDDFDIDQIVTTVHALSDDWDFRSLQPDTFWRVASTFIRA' A
#
# COMPACT_ATOMS: atom_id res chain seq x y z
N MET A 1 -22.35 -13.18 -18.46
CA MET A 1 -21.60 -13.27 -17.19
C MET A 1 -20.79 -12.00 -17.08
N SER A 2 -20.96 -11.30 -15.96
CA SER A 2 -20.84 -9.85 -15.81
C SER A 2 -19.43 -9.26 -15.96
N ALA A 3 -19.44 -7.97 -16.27
CA ALA A 3 -18.31 -7.03 -16.27
C ALA A 3 -17.42 -7.19 -15.03
N PHE A 4 -16.26 -7.82 -15.22
CA PHE A 4 -15.12 -7.62 -14.34
C PHE A 4 -14.31 -6.51 -15.02
N GLY A 5 -14.56 -5.26 -14.63
CA GLY A 5 -13.68 -4.16 -15.00
C GLY A 5 -12.26 -4.59 -14.64
N VAL A 6 -11.33 -4.46 -15.58
CA VAL A 6 -9.91 -4.54 -15.24
C VAL A 6 -9.71 -3.46 -14.18
N ARG A 7 -9.57 -3.86 -12.92
CA ARG A 7 -9.07 -2.93 -11.92
C ARG A 7 -7.67 -2.63 -12.43
N ASP A 8 -7.44 -1.40 -12.85
CA ASP A 8 -6.11 -0.96 -13.23
C ASP A 8 -5.28 -1.05 -11.95
N ASP A 9 -4.61 -2.18 -11.79
CA ASP A 9 -3.86 -2.52 -10.60
C ASP A 9 -2.65 -1.59 -10.43
N SER A 10 -2.34 -0.85 -11.50
CA SER A 10 -1.31 0.18 -11.63
C SER A 10 -1.83 1.60 -11.33
N SER A 11 -2.92 1.75 -10.58
CA SER A 11 -3.44 3.05 -10.15
C SER A 11 -3.15 3.34 -8.67
N ARG A 12 -2.91 4.61 -8.33
CA ARG A 12 -2.68 5.07 -6.93
C ARG A 12 -3.78 4.62 -5.98
N GLU A 13 -5.04 4.62 -6.43
CA GLU A 13 -6.17 4.18 -5.60
C GLU A 13 -6.04 2.70 -5.19
N THR A 14 -5.69 1.82 -6.12
CA THR A 14 -5.44 0.39 -5.84
C THR A 14 -4.26 0.21 -4.88
N ALA A 15 -3.20 1.01 -5.05
CA ALA A 15 -2.05 1.00 -4.17
C ALA A 15 -2.42 1.43 -2.73
N VAL A 16 -3.24 2.48 -2.58
CA VAL A 16 -3.76 2.91 -1.27
C VAL A 16 -4.59 1.81 -0.62
N GLU A 17 -5.52 1.19 -1.37
CA GLU A 17 -6.32 0.07 -0.85
C GLU A 17 -5.44 -1.10 -0.40
N PHE A 18 -4.39 -1.44 -1.16
CA PHE A 18 -3.43 -2.48 -0.79
C PHE A 18 -2.70 -2.16 0.52
N VAL A 19 -2.21 -0.92 0.70
CA VAL A 19 -1.52 -0.52 1.93
C VAL A 19 -2.46 -0.61 3.14
N ILE A 20 -3.70 -0.15 3.01
CA ILE A 20 -4.70 -0.22 4.09
C ILE A 20 -4.99 -1.68 4.43
N ASP A 21 -5.27 -2.52 3.43
CA ASP A 21 -5.54 -3.95 3.63
C ASP A 21 -4.36 -4.65 4.33
N ALA A 22 -3.13 -4.40 3.88
CA ALA A 22 -1.92 -4.98 4.49
C ALA A 22 -1.74 -4.59 5.96
N ILE A 23 -2.00 -3.32 6.31
CA ILE A 23 -1.91 -2.81 7.68
C ILE A 23 -3.01 -3.44 8.55
N GLU A 24 -4.27 -3.35 8.13
CA GLU A 24 -5.40 -3.83 8.93
C GLU A 24 -5.41 -5.37 9.04
N SER A 25 -4.93 -6.09 8.03
CA SER A 25 -4.75 -7.55 8.05
C SER A 25 -3.73 -8.02 9.10
N THR A 26 -2.79 -7.16 9.48
CA THR A 26 -1.86 -7.44 10.58
C THR A 26 -2.57 -7.49 11.94
N GLY A 27 -3.71 -6.80 12.07
CA GLY A 27 -4.54 -6.76 13.28
C GLY A 27 -3.92 -6.01 14.48
N ALA A 28 -2.70 -5.50 14.33
CA ALA A 28 -1.97 -4.77 15.37
C ALA A 28 -2.12 -3.25 15.27
N ALA A 29 -2.52 -2.74 14.10
CA ALA A 29 -2.63 -1.33 13.83
C ALA A 29 -3.68 -1.07 12.73
N THR A 30 -4.12 0.17 12.62
CA THR A 30 -5.12 0.61 11.65
C THR A 30 -4.54 1.66 10.71
N ARG A 31 -5.26 1.98 9.64
CA ARG A 31 -4.87 3.06 8.71
C ARG A 31 -4.66 4.43 9.36
N ASP A 32 -5.22 4.66 10.56
CA ASP A 32 -5.07 5.93 11.28
C ASP A 32 -3.71 6.05 11.98
N ASP A 33 -3.11 4.90 12.34
CA ASP A 33 -1.79 4.80 12.95
C ASP A 33 -0.64 5.09 11.96
N PHE A 34 -0.94 5.22 10.66
CA PHE A 34 0.05 5.39 9.61
C PHE A 34 -0.27 6.56 8.68
N ASP A 35 0.76 7.19 8.14
CA ASP A 35 0.60 8.15 7.05
C ASP A 35 0.55 7.45 5.68
N ILE A 36 -0.64 6.94 5.33
CA ILE A 36 -0.87 6.12 4.11
C ILE A 36 -0.44 6.85 2.84
N ASP A 37 -0.70 8.16 2.74
CA ASP A 37 -0.37 8.95 1.56
C ASP A 37 1.15 9.04 1.33
N GLN A 38 1.91 9.24 2.41
CA GLN A 38 3.37 9.25 2.38
C GLN A 38 3.96 7.86 2.09
N ILE A 39 3.38 6.80 2.66
CA ILE A 39 3.80 5.42 2.37
C ILE A 39 3.63 5.14 0.88
N VAL A 40 2.44 5.38 0.33
CA VAL A 40 2.12 5.13 -1.08
C VAL A 40 3.03 5.93 -2.01
N THR A 41 3.26 7.20 -1.71
CA THR A 41 4.14 8.06 -2.50
C THR A 41 5.60 7.57 -2.45
N THR A 42 6.08 7.14 -1.29
CA THR A 42 7.46 6.66 -1.12
C THR A 42 7.67 5.31 -1.79
N VAL A 43 6.75 4.36 -1.62
CA VAL A 43 6.83 3.04 -2.26
C VAL A 43 6.75 3.18 -3.78
N HIS A 44 5.89 4.05 -4.30
CA HIS A 44 5.83 4.35 -5.73
C HIS A 44 7.17 4.89 -6.25
N ALA A 45 7.81 5.83 -5.54
CA ALA A 45 9.11 6.37 -5.93
C ALA A 45 10.25 5.32 -5.90
N LEU A 46 10.11 4.25 -5.12
CA LEU A 46 11.07 3.15 -5.06
C LEU A 46 10.84 2.10 -6.14
N SER A 47 9.58 1.78 -6.44
CA SER A 47 9.20 0.78 -7.45
C SER A 47 9.10 1.33 -8.86
N ASP A 48 8.94 2.64 -9.02
CA ASP A 48 8.50 3.30 -10.26
C ASP A 48 7.16 2.76 -10.79
N ASP A 49 6.36 2.12 -9.93
CA ASP A 49 5.09 1.47 -10.27
C ASP A 49 4.09 1.55 -9.11
N TRP A 50 2.83 1.23 -9.37
CA TRP A 50 1.74 1.22 -8.38
C TRP A 50 1.34 -0.19 -7.96
N ASP A 51 1.84 -1.24 -8.63
CA ASP A 51 1.73 -2.63 -8.18
C ASP A 51 2.69 -2.90 -7.02
N PHE A 52 2.18 -2.73 -5.81
CA PHE A 52 2.95 -2.98 -4.59
C PHE A 52 3.07 -4.48 -4.28
N ARG A 53 2.33 -5.36 -5.00
CA ARG A 53 2.44 -6.82 -4.82
C ARG A 53 3.75 -7.37 -5.36
N SER A 54 4.33 -6.70 -6.36
CA SER A 54 5.66 -7.03 -6.87
C SER A 54 6.79 -6.59 -5.92
N LEU A 55 6.51 -5.76 -4.91
CA LEU A 55 7.51 -5.35 -3.93
C LEU A 55 7.76 -6.46 -2.91
N GLN A 56 9.03 -6.62 -2.49
CA GLN A 56 9.34 -7.53 -1.38
C GLN A 56 8.65 -7.07 -0.09
N PRO A 57 7.91 -7.94 0.62
CA PRO A 57 7.15 -7.57 1.80
C PRO A 57 8.03 -6.99 2.91
N ASP A 58 9.26 -7.47 3.07
CA ASP A 58 10.23 -6.92 4.03
C ASP A 58 10.60 -5.47 3.73
N THR A 59 10.68 -5.12 2.44
CA THR A 59 10.97 -3.73 2.01
C THR A 59 9.76 -2.85 2.25
N PHE A 60 8.56 -3.35 1.94
CA PHE A 60 7.30 -2.64 2.21
C PHE A 60 7.19 -2.28 3.69
N TRP A 61 7.34 -3.26 4.58
CA TRP A 61 7.23 -3.04 6.02
C TRP A 61 8.34 -2.14 6.58
N ARG A 62 9.55 -2.20 6.02
CA ARG A 62 10.62 -1.26 6.37
C ARG A 62 10.22 0.17 6.03
N VAL A 63 9.60 0.43 4.89
CA VAL A 63 9.12 1.76 4.52
C VAL A 63 7.92 2.15 5.39
N ALA A 64 6.90 1.30 5.47
CA ALA A 64 5.68 1.57 6.22
C ALA A 64 5.94 1.92 7.70
N SER A 65 6.85 1.19 8.36
CA SER A 65 7.24 1.45 9.76
C SER A 65 7.90 2.81 9.99
N THR A 66 8.47 3.46 8.96
CA THR A 66 9.01 4.81 9.09
C THR A 66 7.95 5.91 9.11
N PHE A 67 6.72 5.59 8.71
CA PHE A 67 5.59 6.53 8.61
C PHE A 67 4.49 6.23 9.64
N ILE A 68 4.85 5.60 10.76
CA ILE A 68 3.96 5.44 11.92
C ILE A 68 3.71 6.83 12.53
N ARG A 69 2.44 7.16 12.76
CA ARG A 69 2.04 8.37 13.48
C ARG A 69 2.22 8.13 14.97
N ALA A 70 2.93 9.05 15.63
CA ALA A 70 3.22 9.04 17.06
C ALA A 70 2.11 9.72 17.87
#